data_AF-A0A8H3UWW7-F1
#
_entry.id   AF-A0A8H3UWW7-F1
#
_cell.length_a   1.000
_cell.length_b   1.000
_cell.length_c   1.000
_cell.angle_alpha   90.00
_cell.angle_beta   90.00
_cell.angle_gamma   90.00
#
_symmetry.space_group_name_H-M   'P 1'
#
loop_
_entity.id
_entity.type
_entity.pdbx_description
1 polymer ?
#
loop_
_entity_poly.entity_id
_entity_poly.type
_entity_poly.pdbx_seq_one_letter_code
_entity_poly.pdbx_strand_id
1 'polypeptide(L)'
;MLEKDENTEYILVLERALVDNGIGAKFPLVRAIGLGLIPTKVTCEAFDATDYILQYGQRAVDNAKAMGRDSNLMASVSCESEKEGSRFDDLDVQVEATSLILSGSGTTANTLTYLVYAVLQRLDLHKQIEQEVSELPETFNDVDLENLPILNTALQKTLRLYCAVPDTLPRVVPHGGVTIGGYFISEGIIVGTQAYTTHWKSDIWANPHT
;
A
#
# COMPACT_ATOMS: atom_id res chain seq x y z
N MET A 1 20.69 -0.67 1.15
CA MET A 1 19.93 -1.21 0.00
C MET A 1 20.66 -0.95 -1.31
N LEU A 2 21.06 0.29 -1.62
CA LEU A 2 21.86 0.58 -2.84
C LEU A 2 23.32 0.11 -2.78
N GLU A 3 23.89 -0.09 -1.59
CA GLU A 3 25.32 -0.45 -1.45
C GLU A 3 25.63 -1.95 -1.56
N LYS A 4 24.62 -2.83 -1.51
CA LYS A 4 24.84 -4.29 -1.54
C LYS A 4 24.32 -4.98 -2.81
N ASP A 5 23.58 -4.27 -3.67
CA ASP A 5 22.96 -4.82 -4.90
C ASP A 5 22.18 -6.13 -4.70
N GLU A 6 21.75 -6.39 -3.46
CA GLU A 6 21.05 -7.61 -3.05
C GLU A 6 19.66 -7.23 -2.53
N ASN A 7 18.64 -7.92 -3.05
CA ASN A 7 17.28 -7.78 -2.54
C ASN A 7 17.24 -8.25 -1.08
N THR A 8 16.60 -7.45 -0.23
CA THR A 8 16.35 -7.87 1.15
C THR A 8 15.40 -9.05 1.17
N GLU A 9 15.52 -9.89 2.19
CA GLU A 9 14.63 -11.02 2.42
C GLU A 9 13.15 -10.60 2.42
N TYR A 10 12.85 -9.41 2.97
CA TYR A 10 11.52 -8.80 2.94
C TYR A 10 10.96 -8.59 1.52
N ILE A 11 11.75 -8.03 0.59
CA ILE A 11 11.32 -7.80 -0.79
C ILE A 11 11.07 -9.13 -1.49
N LEU A 12 11.97 -10.10 -1.31
CA LEU A 12 11.84 -11.41 -1.92
C LEU A 12 10.58 -12.14 -1.44
N VAL A 13 10.28 -12.05 -0.15
CA VAL A 13 9.08 -12.65 0.43
C VAL A 13 7.81 -11.96 -0.09
N LEU A 14 7.82 -10.63 -0.21
CA LEU A 14 6.70 -9.87 -0.77
C LEU A 14 6.39 -10.26 -2.21
N GLU A 15 7.41 -10.32 -3.07
CA GLU A 15 7.25 -10.72 -4.47
C GLU A 15 6.67 -12.13 -4.58
N ARG A 16 7.18 -13.07 -3.76
CA ARG A 16 6.69 -14.45 -3.72
C ARG A 16 5.24 -14.54 -3.25
N ALA A 17 4.86 -13.80 -2.21
CA ALA A 17 3.50 -13.80 -1.68
C ALA A 17 2.48 -13.21 -2.66
N LEU A 18 2.86 -12.19 -3.44
CA LEU A 18 1.99 -11.64 -4.49
C LEU A 18 1.76 -12.65 -5.62
N VAL A 19 2.82 -13.36 -6.04
CA VAL A 19 2.73 -14.41 -7.06
C VAL A 19 1.87 -15.58 -6.56
N ASP A 20 2.08 -16.05 -5.32
CA ASP A 20 1.30 -17.15 -4.74
C ASP A 20 -0.18 -16.80 -4.62
N ASN A 21 -0.52 -15.60 -4.12
CA ASN A 21 -1.90 -15.13 -4.09
C ASN A 21 -2.55 -15.11 -5.47
N GLY A 22 -1.81 -14.66 -6.50
CA GLY A 22 -2.30 -14.66 -7.88
C GLY A 22 -2.56 -16.07 -8.44
N ILE A 23 -1.66 -17.02 -8.19
CA ILE A 23 -1.81 -18.42 -8.61
C ILE A 23 -2.94 -19.10 -7.85
N GLY A 24 -2.99 -18.91 -6.53
CA GLY A 24 -4.01 -19.49 -5.65
C GLY A 24 -5.42 -19.02 -6.00
N ALA A 25 -5.59 -17.73 -6.33
CA ALA A 25 -6.88 -17.17 -6.72
C ALA A 25 -7.35 -17.67 -8.10
N LYS A 26 -6.44 -17.85 -9.07
CA LYS A 26 -6.79 -18.24 -10.45
C LYS A 26 -6.80 -19.75 -10.70
N PHE A 27 -5.99 -20.51 -9.97
CA PHE A 27 -5.76 -21.93 -10.18
C PHE A 27 -5.78 -22.71 -8.84
N PRO A 28 -6.93 -22.79 -8.16
CA PRO A 28 -7.03 -23.41 -6.84
C PRO A 28 -6.61 -24.89 -6.83
N LEU A 29 -6.85 -25.62 -7.93
CA LEU A 29 -6.41 -27.00 -8.11
C LEU A 29 -4.89 -27.13 -8.23
N VAL A 30 -4.22 -26.18 -8.89
CA VAL A 30 -2.75 -26.17 -9.01
C VAL A 30 -2.11 -25.91 -7.65
N ARG A 31 -2.67 -24.98 -6.87
CA ARG A 31 -2.25 -24.75 -5.48
C ARG A 31 -2.41 -26.01 -4.62
N ALA A 32 -3.57 -26.66 -4.68
CA ALA A 32 -3.83 -27.88 -3.90
C ALA A 32 -2.90 -29.04 -4.27
N ILE A 33 -2.62 -29.23 -5.57
CA ILE A 33 -1.72 -30.29 -6.07
C ILE A 33 -0.25 -29.97 -5.73
N GLY A 34 0.18 -28.71 -5.89
CA GLY A 34 1.54 -28.28 -5.58
C GLY A 34 1.89 -28.39 -4.09
N LEU A 35 0.91 -28.13 -3.21
CA LEU A 35 1.04 -28.30 -1.75
C LEU A 35 1.06 -29.76 -1.31
N GLY A 36 0.22 -30.61 -1.91
CA GLY A 36 -0.02 -31.97 -1.42
C GLY A 36 0.90 -33.05 -1.99
N LEU A 37 1.42 -32.88 -3.22
CA LEU A 37 2.06 -33.97 -3.97
C LEU A 37 3.54 -33.72 -4.32
N ILE A 38 4.02 -32.48 -4.28
CA ILE A 38 5.40 -32.13 -4.68
C ILE A 38 6.04 -31.26 -3.58
N PRO A 39 6.64 -31.87 -2.54
CA PRO A 39 7.34 -31.15 -1.49
C PRO A 39 8.74 -30.78 -2.01
N THR A 40 8.80 -29.75 -2.85
CA THR A 40 10.05 -29.16 -3.28
C THR A 40 10.34 -27.93 -2.43
N LYS A 41 11.63 -27.60 -2.26
CA LYS A 41 12.05 -26.40 -1.52
C LYS A 41 11.32 -25.13 -2.00
N VAL A 42 11.02 -25.05 -3.30
CA VAL A 42 10.29 -23.94 -3.92
C VAL A 42 8.82 -23.88 -3.49
N THR A 43 8.13 -25.02 -3.33
CA THR A 43 6.73 -25.03 -2.89
C THR A 43 6.63 -24.73 -1.40
N CYS A 44 7.48 -25.30 -0.54
CA CYS A 44 7.52 -24.93 0.88
C CYS A 44 7.85 -23.45 1.10
N GLU A 45 8.89 -22.92 0.42
CA GLU A 45 9.24 -21.50 0.53
C GLU A 45 8.15 -20.54 0.02
N ALA A 46 7.30 -20.98 -0.92
CA ALA A 46 6.17 -20.20 -1.40
C ALA A 46 5.03 -20.10 -0.37
N PHE A 47 4.83 -21.13 0.47
CA PHE A 47 3.81 -21.12 1.52
C PHE A 47 4.34 -20.58 2.86
N ASP A 48 5.64 -20.74 3.13
CA ASP A 48 6.33 -20.08 4.26
C ASP A 48 6.31 -18.55 4.14
N ALA A 49 6.15 -18.01 2.93
CA ALA A 49 6.07 -16.57 2.70
C ALA A 49 4.88 -15.93 3.46
N THR A 50 3.76 -16.64 3.60
CA THR A 50 2.61 -16.16 4.36
C THR A 50 2.93 -16.10 5.85
N ASP A 51 3.51 -17.17 6.40
CA ASP A 51 3.93 -17.23 7.80
C ASP A 51 5.01 -16.17 8.10
N TYR A 52 5.92 -15.94 7.16
CA TYR A 52 6.97 -14.93 7.28
C TYR A 52 6.40 -13.50 7.27
N ILE A 53 5.41 -13.23 6.41
CA ILE A 53 4.72 -11.94 6.37
C ILE A 53 3.90 -11.70 7.64
N LEU A 54 3.26 -12.75 8.18
CA LEU A 54 2.53 -12.70 9.45
C LEU A 54 3.47 -12.46 10.63
N GLN A 55 4.71 -12.95 10.60
CA GLN A 55 5.70 -12.65 11.65
C GLN A 55 6.02 -11.15 11.75
N TYR A 56 6.00 -10.39 10.64
CA TYR A 56 6.17 -8.94 10.71
C TYR A 56 4.99 -8.26 11.40
N GLY A 57 3.76 -8.70 11.11
CA GLY A 57 2.56 -8.25 11.81
C GLY A 57 2.64 -8.55 13.30
N GLN A 58 3.06 -9.77 13.67
CA GLN A 58 3.21 -10.16 15.08
C GLN A 58 4.22 -9.27 15.80
N ARG A 59 5.41 -9.08 15.22
CA ARG A 59 6.44 -8.21 15.81
C ARG A 59 5.94 -6.78 15.97
N ALA A 60 5.18 -6.26 15.02
CA ALA A 60 4.60 -4.93 15.11
C ALA A 60 3.58 -4.83 16.26
N VAL A 61 2.71 -5.83 16.43
CA VAL A 61 1.75 -5.90 17.53
C VAL A 61 2.46 -6.06 18.88
N ASP A 62 3.46 -6.93 18.98
CA ASP A 62 4.23 -7.14 20.22
C ASP A 62 4.93 -5.85 20.66
N ASN A 63 5.57 -5.15 19.73
CA ASN A 63 6.19 -3.85 19.98
C ASN A 63 5.15 -2.81 20.43
N ALA A 64 3.98 -2.79 19.78
CA ALA A 64 2.89 -1.88 20.14
C ALA A 64 2.35 -2.15 21.56
N LYS A 65 2.15 -3.43 21.93
CA LYS A 65 1.76 -3.84 23.28
C LYS A 65 2.80 -3.42 24.32
N ALA A 66 4.09 -3.58 24.01
CA ALA A 66 5.18 -3.22 24.92
C ALA A 66 5.30 -1.71 25.18
N MET A 67 4.90 -0.87 24.21
CA MET A 67 4.95 0.60 24.34
C MET A 67 3.73 1.19 25.07
N GLY A 68 2.74 0.36 25.42
CA GLY A 68 1.52 0.77 26.11
C GLY A 68 0.35 1.09 25.16
N ARG A 69 -0.87 1.09 25.72
CA ARG A 69 -2.15 1.15 24.99
C ARG A 69 -2.26 2.30 23.99
N ASP A 70 -1.79 3.49 24.34
CA ASP A 70 -1.95 4.70 23.55
C ASP A 70 -0.73 5.03 22.66
N SER A 71 0.17 4.05 22.48
CA SER A 71 1.39 4.25 21.70
C SER A 71 1.14 4.37 20.20
N ASN A 72 0.22 3.57 19.65
CA ASN A 72 -0.21 3.62 18.24
C ASN A 72 -1.56 2.91 18.04
N LEU A 73 -2.07 2.98 16.81
CA LEU A 73 -3.34 2.37 16.42
C LEU A 73 -3.40 0.87 16.74
N MET A 74 -2.35 0.11 16.46
CA MET A 74 -2.34 -1.35 16.67
C MET A 74 -2.35 -1.73 18.16
N ALA A 75 -1.72 -0.94 19.03
CA ALA A 75 -1.81 -1.13 20.47
C ALA A 75 -3.26 -1.00 20.95
N SER A 76 -3.95 0.05 20.50
CA SER A 76 -5.35 0.30 20.87
C SER A 76 -6.31 -0.78 20.35
N VAL A 77 -6.14 -1.22 19.10
CA VAL A 77 -6.93 -2.30 18.48
C VAL A 77 -6.69 -3.62 19.22
N SER A 78 -5.45 -3.92 19.59
CA SER A 78 -5.14 -5.14 20.31
C SER A 78 -5.65 -5.15 21.76
N CYS A 79 -5.66 -4.02 22.46
CA CYS A 79 -6.34 -3.95 23.75
C CYS A 79 -7.86 -4.15 23.65
N GLU A 80 -8.46 -3.80 22.49
CA GLU A 80 -9.88 -4.02 22.25
C GLU A 80 -10.19 -5.49 21.92
N SER A 81 -9.28 -6.21 21.24
CA SER A 81 -9.44 -7.63 20.93
C SER A 81 -9.49 -8.51 22.19
N GLU A 82 -8.79 -8.10 23.25
CA GLU A 82 -8.70 -8.81 24.53
C GLU A 82 -9.95 -8.67 25.42
N LYS A 83 -10.92 -7.83 25.05
CA LYS A 83 -12.14 -7.64 25.85
C LYS A 83 -13.15 -8.78 25.67
N GLU A 84 -13.84 -9.12 26.75
CA GLU A 84 -14.92 -10.11 26.73
C GLU A 84 -16.04 -9.66 25.77
N GLY A 85 -16.38 -10.53 24.80
CA GLY A 85 -17.37 -10.21 23.76
C GLY A 85 -16.80 -9.48 22.52
N SER A 86 -15.48 -9.40 22.36
CA SER A 86 -14.87 -8.89 21.13
C SER A 86 -15.33 -9.66 19.89
N ARG A 87 -15.41 -8.95 18.75
CA ARG A 87 -15.75 -9.51 17.44
C ARG A 87 -14.54 -10.00 16.64
N PHE A 88 -13.34 -9.71 17.12
CA PHE A 88 -12.07 -9.98 16.45
C PHE A 88 -11.04 -10.45 17.48
N ASP A 89 -10.15 -11.34 17.05
CA ASP A 89 -9.13 -11.96 17.91
C ASP A 89 -7.72 -11.44 17.60
N ASP A 90 -6.71 -11.96 18.30
CA ASP A 90 -5.31 -11.55 18.12
C ASP A 90 -4.77 -11.87 16.72
N LEU A 91 -5.28 -12.91 16.06
CA LEU A 91 -4.90 -13.24 14.69
C LEU A 91 -5.44 -12.19 13.71
N ASP A 92 -6.68 -11.72 13.91
CA ASP A 92 -7.23 -10.62 13.12
C ASP A 92 -6.36 -9.36 13.24
N VAL A 93 -5.94 -9.01 14.46
CA VAL A 93 -5.05 -7.86 14.70
C VAL A 93 -3.70 -8.03 14.00
N GLN A 94 -3.13 -9.24 14.05
CA GLN A 94 -1.88 -9.56 13.37
C GLN A 94 -2.00 -9.42 11.84
N VAL A 95 -3.08 -9.96 11.26
CA VAL A 95 -3.35 -9.89 9.82
C VAL A 95 -3.52 -8.45 9.36
N GLU A 96 -4.26 -7.63 10.12
CA GLU A 96 -4.44 -6.21 9.80
C GLU A 96 -3.14 -5.40 9.96
N ALA A 97 -2.33 -5.69 10.98
CA ALA A 97 -1.01 -5.09 11.15
C ALA A 97 -0.09 -5.39 9.96
N THR A 98 -0.06 -6.65 9.53
CA THR A 98 0.62 -7.09 8.31
C THR A 98 0.10 -6.31 7.09
N SER A 99 -1.22 -6.23 6.90
CA SER A 99 -1.86 -5.56 5.78
C SER A 99 -1.45 -4.08 5.68
N LEU A 100 -1.42 -3.36 6.80
CA LEU A 100 -0.98 -1.96 6.84
C LEU A 100 0.49 -1.79 6.48
N ILE A 101 1.37 -2.66 6.99
CA ILE A 101 2.81 -2.61 6.68
C ILE A 101 3.03 -2.81 5.18
N LEU A 102 2.36 -3.79 4.58
CA LEU A 102 2.48 -4.06 3.15
C LEU A 102 1.92 -2.90 2.31
N SER A 103 0.73 -2.42 2.65
CA SER A 103 0.03 -1.38 1.89
C SER A 103 0.75 -0.03 1.97
N GLY A 104 1.32 0.32 3.13
CA GLY A 104 1.96 1.61 3.36
C GLY A 104 3.43 1.69 2.92
N SER A 105 4.17 0.58 2.94
CA SER A 105 5.61 0.59 2.68
C SER A 105 5.95 0.88 1.22
N GLY A 106 5.50 0.03 0.29
CA GLY A 106 5.84 0.15 -1.13
C GLY A 106 5.26 1.40 -1.78
N THR A 107 4.02 1.77 -1.44
CA THR A 107 3.33 2.93 -2.00
C THR A 107 4.00 4.25 -1.59
N THR A 108 4.36 4.38 -0.31
CA THR A 108 5.05 5.56 0.22
C THR A 108 6.47 5.65 -0.34
N ALA A 109 7.23 4.54 -0.32
CA ALA A 109 8.59 4.50 -0.84
C ALA A 109 8.64 4.90 -2.34
N ASN A 110 7.73 4.37 -3.15
CA ASN A 110 7.64 4.73 -4.57
C ASN A 110 7.28 6.20 -4.77
N THR A 111 6.30 6.71 -4.02
CA THR A 111 5.88 8.13 -4.10
C THR A 111 7.02 9.07 -3.73
N LEU A 112 7.71 8.81 -2.62
CA LEU A 112 8.85 9.64 -2.18
C LEU A 112 10.03 9.57 -3.17
N THR A 113 10.30 8.40 -3.74
CA THR A 113 11.34 8.24 -4.78
C THR A 113 11.06 9.14 -5.97
N TYR A 114 9.83 9.13 -6.49
CA TYR A 114 9.46 9.98 -7.61
C TYR A 114 9.33 11.46 -7.24
N LEU A 115 8.97 11.78 -6.00
CA LEU A 115 8.96 13.16 -5.51
C LEU A 115 10.37 13.74 -5.56
N VAL A 116 11.35 13.03 -5.00
CA VAL A 116 12.76 13.44 -5.03
C VAL A 116 13.24 13.57 -6.47
N TYR A 117 12.94 12.58 -7.33
CA TYR A 117 13.26 12.66 -8.76
C TYR A 117 12.67 13.92 -9.41
N ALA A 118 11.37 14.17 -9.25
CA ALA A 118 10.67 15.30 -9.88
C ALA A 118 11.18 16.66 -9.38
N VAL A 119 11.48 16.77 -8.08
CA VAL A 119 12.06 18.00 -7.48
C VAL A 119 13.47 18.25 -8.01
N LEU A 120 14.31 17.21 -8.11
CA LEU A 120 15.68 17.35 -8.62
C LEU A 120 15.76 17.68 -10.12
N GLN A 121 14.73 17.36 -10.90
CA GLN A 121 14.62 17.83 -12.30
C GLN A 121 14.37 19.34 -12.41
N ARG A 122 13.97 20.01 -11.31
CA ARG A 122 13.59 21.42 -11.28
C ARG A 122 14.27 22.16 -10.14
N LEU A 123 15.47 22.68 -10.41
CA LEU A 123 16.28 23.41 -9.42
C LEU A 123 15.55 24.63 -8.81
N ASP A 124 14.64 25.26 -9.56
CA ASP A 124 13.79 26.34 -9.07
C ASP A 124 12.80 25.86 -8.01
N LEU A 125 12.18 24.70 -8.23
CA LEU A 125 11.24 24.08 -7.31
C LEU A 125 11.96 23.56 -6.06
N HIS A 126 13.13 22.95 -6.23
CA HIS A 126 13.96 22.49 -5.13
C HIS A 126 14.25 23.62 -4.13
N LYS A 127 14.75 24.75 -4.62
CA LYS A 127 15.05 25.93 -3.77
C LYS A 127 13.80 26.50 -3.08
N GLN A 128 12.66 26.50 -3.76
CA GLN A 128 11.40 26.98 -3.19
C GLN A 128 10.91 26.08 -2.05
N ILE A 129 11.01 24.75 -2.21
CA ILE A 129 10.66 23.80 -1.15
C ILE A 129 11.63 23.90 0.03
N GLU A 130 12.95 23.98 -0.23
CA GLU A 130 13.94 24.19 0.84
C GLU A 130 13.66 25.47 1.62
N GLN A 131 13.35 26.56 0.92
CA GLN A 131 13.01 27.82 1.57
C GLN A 131 11.72 27.69 2.41
N GLU A 132 10.64 27.17 1.82
CA GLU A 132 9.34 27.00 2.50
C GLU A 132 9.48 26.14 3.77
N VAL A 133 10.24 25.04 3.72
CA VAL A 133 10.48 24.18 4.88
C VAL A 133 11.40 24.86 5.90
N SER A 134 12.37 25.67 5.46
CA SER A 134 13.27 26.40 6.37
C SER A 134 12.59 27.50 7.18
N GLU A 135 11.42 27.96 6.73
CA GLU A 135 10.60 28.98 7.41
C GLU A 135 9.76 28.39 8.56
N LEU A 136 9.69 27.05 8.69
CA LEU A 136 9.00 26.40 9.79
C LEU A 136 9.71 26.64 11.14
N PRO A 137 8.96 26.80 12.24
CA PRO A 137 9.54 26.86 13.57
C PRO A 137 10.14 25.51 13.96
N GLU A 138 11.16 25.48 14.83
CA GLU A 138 11.74 24.22 15.34
C GLU A 138 10.70 23.30 16.02
N THR A 139 9.59 23.87 16.48
CA THR A 139 8.49 23.16 17.15
C THR A 139 7.30 22.88 16.24
N PHE A 140 7.50 22.84 14.92
CA PHE A 140 6.41 22.52 14.00
C PHE A 140 5.83 21.13 14.29
N ASN A 141 4.56 20.95 13.96
CA ASN A 141 3.84 19.67 14.05
C ASN A 141 3.24 19.30 12.70
N ASP A 142 2.55 18.16 12.64
CA ASP A 142 1.99 17.62 11.39
C ASP A 142 1.00 18.60 10.71
N VAL A 143 0.25 19.39 11.47
CA VAL A 143 -0.68 20.40 10.92
C VAL A 143 0.08 21.51 10.20
N ASP A 144 1.26 21.89 10.67
CA ASP A 144 2.08 22.89 9.99
C ASP A 144 2.56 22.36 8.63
N LEU A 145 2.89 21.07 8.54
CA LEU A 145 3.30 20.41 7.28
C LEU A 145 2.16 20.35 6.25
N GLU A 146 0.92 20.15 6.69
CA GLU A 146 -0.26 20.17 5.81
C GLU A 146 -0.48 21.55 5.16
N ASN A 147 0.06 22.61 5.77
CA ASN A 147 -0.11 23.98 5.32
C ASN A 147 1.03 24.51 4.44
N LEU A 148 1.97 23.64 4.00
CA LEU A 148 3.06 24.01 3.09
C LEU A 148 2.62 23.94 1.61
N PRO A 149 2.21 25.04 0.96
CA PRO A 149 1.59 24.98 -0.36
C PRO A 149 2.51 24.41 -1.45
N ILE A 150 3.81 24.73 -1.44
CA ILE A 150 4.73 24.33 -2.50
C ILE A 150 5.05 22.84 -2.38
N LEU A 151 5.42 22.38 -1.18
CA LEU A 151 5.67 20.97 -0.90
C LEU A 151 4.43 20.11 -1.19
N ASN A 152 3.26 20.51 -0.68
CA ASN A 152 2.03 19.75 -0.91
C ASN A 152 1.62 19.75 -2.39
N THR A 153 1.83 20.86 -3.11
CA THR A 153 1.59 20.88 -4.57
C THR A 153 2.53 19.93 -5.30
N ALA A 154 3.82 19.90 -4.94
CA ALA A 154 4.80 18.97 -5.52
C ALA A 154 4.43 17.50 -5.24
N LEU A 155 3.99 17.20 -4.01
CA LEU A 155 3.53 15.88 -3.61
C LEU A 155 2.28 15.46 -4.40
N GLN A 156 1.27 16.32 -4.51
CA GLN A 156 0.05 16.04 -5.27
C GLN A 156 0.34 15.85 -6.77
N LYS A 157 1.23 16.67 -7.34
CA LYS A 157 1.69 16.49 -8.73
C LYS A 157 2.42 15.17 -8.92
N THR A 158 3.22 14.76 -7.94
CA THR A 158 3.93 13.47 -7.95
C THR A 158 2.93 12.32 -7.92
N LEU A 159 1.96 12.32 -7.01
CA LEU A 159 0.90 11.30 -6.93
C LEU A 159 0.08 11.21 -8.23
N ARG A 160 -0.12 12.35 -8.91
CA ARG A 160 -0.83 12.41 -10.19
C ARG A 160 -0.02 11.80 -11.34
N LEU A 161 1.26 12.17 -11.47
CA LEU A 161 2.12 11.77 -12.60
C LEU A 161 2.75 10.38 -12.41
N TYR A 162 3.14 10.05 -11.18
CA TYR A 162 3.86 8.84 -10.81
C TYR A 162 3.02 8.01 -9.83
N CYS A 163 1.82 7.64 -10.29
CA CYS A 163 0.86 6.90 -9.48
C CYS A 163 1.46 5.58 -8.98
N ALA A 164 1.61 5.43 -7.66
CA ALA A 164 2.23 4.26 -7.05
C ALA A 164 1.41 2.97 -7.25
N VAL A 165 0.09 3.10 -7.42
CA VAL A 165 -0.82 1.98 -7.68
C VAL A 165 -1.61 2.28 -8.96
N PRO A 166 -1.08 1.94 -10.15
CA PRO A 166 -1.73 2.26 -11.42
C PRO A 166 -2.85 1.28 -11.79
N ASP A 167 -3.28 0.41 -10.87
CA ASP A 167 -4.30 -0.63 -11.15
C ASP A 167 -5.73 -0.07 -11.21
N THR A 168 -6.67 -0.89 -11.69
CA THR A 168 -8.07 -0.55 -11.96
C THR A 168 -9.00 -0.71 -10.75
N LEU A 169 -8.50 -1.18 -9.60
CA LEU A 169 -9.28 -1.43 -8.38
C LEU A 169 -10.61 -2.17 -8.66
N PRO A 170 -10.56 -3.41 -9.14
CA PRO A 170 -11.74 -4.11 -9.66
C PRO A 170 -12.84 -4.29 -8.61
N ARG A 171 -14.09 -4.25 -9.07
CA ARG A 171 -15.31 -4.53 -8.30
C ARG A 171 -16.23 -5.42 -9.13
N VAL A 172 -16.89 -6.36 -8.47
CA VAL A 172 -17.90 -7.22 -9.10
C VAL A 172 -19.25 -6.52 -8.97
N VAL A 173 -19.98 -6.38 -10.07
CA VAL A 173 -21.32 -5.80 -10.06
C VAL A 173 -22.26 -6.69 -9.24
N PRO A 174 -23.02 -6.12 -8.26
CA PRO A 174 -23.89 -6.89 -7.39
C PRO A 174 -25.07 -7.49 -8.14
N HIS A 175 -25.79 -8.38 -7.45
CA HIS A 175 -26.99 -9.01 -7.98
C HIS A 175 -28.03 -7.96 -8.43
N GLY A 176 -28.65 -8.18 -9.59
CA GLY A 176 -29.60 -7.25 -10.20
C GLY A 176 -28.98 -6.13 -11.05
N GLY A 177 -27.65 -6.07 -11.16
CA GLY A 177 -26.94 -5.11 -12.01
C GLY A 177 -26.88 -3.68 -11.43
N VAL A 178 -26.20 -2.79 -12.14
CA VAL A 178 -26.04 -1.38 -11.76
C VAL A 178 -26.04 -0.47 -12.99
N THR A 179 -26.57 0.74 -12.87
CA THR A 179 -26.45 1.76 -13.92
C THR A 179 -25.37 2.78 -13.54
N ILE A 180 -24.35 2.92 -14.39
CA ILE A 180 -23.23 3.87 -14.21
C ILE A 180 -23.10 4.72 -15.46
N GLY A 181 -23.12 6.05 -15.32
CA GLY A 181 -22.95 6.98 -16.45
C GLY A 181 -24.02 6.82 -17.55
N GLY A 182 -25.23 6.34 -17.20
CA GLY A 182 -26.30 6.06 -18.15
C GLY A 182 -26.26 4.67 -18.80
N TYR A 183 -25.25 3.84 -18.49
CA TYR A 183 -25.12 2.49 -19.01
C TYR A 183 -25.50 1.46 -17.95
N PHE A 184 -26.42 0.55 -18.28
CA PHE A 184 -26.73 -0.60 -17.43
C PHE A 184 -25.66 -1.68 -17.58
N ILE A 185 -25.13 -2.16 -16.47
CA ILE A 185 -24.11 -3.19 -16.38
C ILE A 185 -24.71 -4.36 -15.60
N SER A 186 -24.69 -5.55 -16.19
CA SER A 186 -25.26 -6.76 -15.59
C SER A 186 -24.44 -7.25 -14.40
N GLU A 187 -25.10 -7.99 -13.52
CA GLU A 187 -24.47 -8.67 -12.38
C GLU A 187 -23.27 -9.55 -12.80
N GLY A 188 -22.30 -9.70 -11.91
CA GLY A 188 -21.12 -10.55 -12.13
C GLY A 188 -20.06 -9.95 -13.07
N ILE A 189 -20.34 -8.86 -13.77
CA ILE A 189 -19.33 -8.13 -14.56
C ILE A 189 -18.32 -7.46 -13.61
N ILE A 190 -17.03 -7.54 -13.96
CA ILE A 190 -15.96 -6.83 -13.26
C ILE A 190 -15.82 -5.44 -13.87
N VAL A 191 -15.98 -4.41 -13.05
CA VAL A 191 -15.77 -3.02 -13.40
C VAL A 191 -14.61 -2.45 -12.59
N GLY A 192 -13.90 -1.47 -13.14
CA GLY A 192 -12.78 -0.83 -12.47
C GLY A 192 -12.54 0.58 -13.00
N THR A 193 -11.85 1.39 -12.20
CA THR A 193 -11.43 2.74 -12.57
C THR A 193 -9.94 2.86 -12.32
N GLN A 194 -9.22 3.44 -13.28
CA GLN A 194 -7.79 3.59 -13.19
C GLN A 194 -7.42 5.05 -12.96
N ALA A 195 -6.85 5.35 -11.78
CA ALA A 195 -6.44 6.71 -11.45
C ALA A 195 -5.35 7.22 -12.41
N TYR A 196 -4.37 6.37 -12.74
CA TYR A 196 -3.26 6.70 -13.63
C TYR A 196 -3.73 7.26 -14.98
N THR A 197 -4.58 6.54 -15.70
CA THR A 197 -5.06 6.99 -17.03
C THR A 197 -5.98 8.20 -16.92
N THR A 198 -6.84 8.24 -15.90
CA THR A 198 -7.73 9.39 -15.65
C THR A 198 -6.93 10.68 -15.41
N HIS A 199 -5.83 10.59 -14.67
CA HIS A 199 -4.92 11.70 -14.38
C HIS A 199 -4.13 12.21 -15.59
N TRP A 200 -4.17 11.47 -16.70
CA TRP A 200 -3.48 11.78 -17.95
C TRP A 200 -4.43 12.24 -19.05
N LYS A 201 -5.74 12.33 -18.79
CA LYS A 201 -6.69 12.76 -19.82
C LYS A 201 -6.67 14.28 -20.00
N SER A 202 -6.56 14.71 -21.26
CA SER A 202 -6.49 16.14 -21.65
C SER A 202 -7.81 16.89 -21.54
N ASP A 203 -8.93 16.17 -21.45
CA ASP A 203 -10.26 16.74 -21.18
C ASP A 203 -10.43 17.17 -19.71
N ILE A 204 -9.62 16.60 -18.80
CA ILE A 204 -9.61 16.93 -17.37
C ILE A 204 -8.42 17.82 -17.01
N TRP A 205 -7.25 17.56 -17.59
CA TRP A 205 -6.00 18.26 -17.27
C TRP A 205 -5.46 19.02 -18.50
N ALA A 206 -5.32 20.34 -18.38
CA ALA A 206 -4.82 21.19 -19.48
C ALA A 206 -3.43 20.78 -19.99
N ASN A 207 -2.54 20.36 -19.07
CA ASN A 207 -1.23 19.79 -19.41
C ASN A 207 -1.08 18.43 -18.71
N PRO A 208 -1.61 17.34 -19.29
CA PRO A 208 -1.73 16.07 -18.59
C PRO A 208 -0.38 15.43 -18.28
N HIS A 209 0.66 15.71 -19.08
CA HIS A 209 1.98 15.10 -18.96
C HIS A 209 3.00 15.96 -18.18
N THR A 210 2.57 17.08 -17.57
CA THR A 210 3.46 18.01 -16.84
C THR A 210 2.88 18.52 -15.53
#